data_AF-A0A9W5USJ0-F1
#
_entry.id   AF-A0A9W5USJ0-F1
#
_cell.length_a   1.000
_cell.length_b   1.000
_cell.length_c   1.000
_cell.angle_alpha   90.00
_cell.angle_beta   90.00
_cell.angle_gamma   90.00
#
_symmetry.space_group_name_H-M   'P 1'
#
loop_
_entity.id
_entity.type
_entity.pdbx_description
1 polymer ?
#
loop_
_entity_poly.entity_id
_entity_poly.type
_entity_poly.pdbx_seq_one_letter_code
_entity_poly.pdbx_strand_id
1 'polypeptide(L)'
;MSAWKRWRIAIPLLGLSLLLFVPAVFGAWAWWSENSATYRTITAFICLVLAGCVGISLSIGIKKTEDVPWLRIGLVAVGILATCGLAVVRRSV
;
A
#
# COMPACT_ATOMS: atom_id res chain seq x y z
N MET A 1 15.98 -16.48 -9.69
CA MET A 1 16.31 -16.18 -8.26
C MET A 1 15.89 -17.30 -7.29
N SER A 2 16.62 -17.49 -6.18
CA SER A 2 16.21 -18.36 -5.07
C SER A 2 15.08 -17.75 -4.24
N ALA A 3 14.28 -18.59 -3.57
CA ALA A 3 13.15 -18.14 -2.74
C ALA A 3 13.57 -17.15 -1.65
N TRP A 4 14.71 -17.41 -0.99
CA TRP A 4 15.27 -16.52 0.04
C TRP A 4 15.58 -15.11 -0.48
N LYS A 5 16.18 -15.00 -1.68
CA LYS A 5 16.48 -13.69 -2.29
C LYS A 5 15.20 -12.91 -2.62
N ARG A 6 14.10 -13.58 -3.00
CA ARG A 6 12.81 -12.94 -3.26
C ARG A 6 12.17 -12.40 -2.00
N TRP A 7 12.14 -13.20 -0.94
CA TRP A 7 11.59 -12.78 0.36
C TRP A 7 12.39 -11.64 0.99
N ARG A 8 13.71 -11.63 0.83
CA ARG A 8 14.56 -10.52 1.30
C ARG A 8 14.21 -9.16 0.66
N ILE A 9 13.67 -9.16 -0.56
CA ILE A 9 13.15 -7.95 -1.22
C ILE A 9 11.70 -7.69 -0.82
N ALA A 10 10.87 -8.73 -0.75
CA ALA A 10 9.45 -8.59 -0.41
C ALA A 10 9.21 -8.08 1.01
N ILE A 11 9.99 -8.54 2.00
CA ILE A 11 9.82 -8.20 3.42
C ILE A 11 9.85 -6.69 3.69
N PRO A 12 10.85 -5.90 3.25
CA PRO A 12 10.86 -4.47 3.52
C PRO A 12 9.70 -3.74 2.82
N LEU A 13 9.36 -4.11 1.58
CA LEU A 13 8.22 -3.55 0.85
C LEU A 13 6.88 -3.86 1.54
N LEU A 14 6.73 -5.09 2.02
CA LEU A 14 5.55 -5.56 2.73
C LEU A 14 5.44 -4.88 4.10
N GLY A 15 6.55 -4.79 4.83
CA GLY A 15 6.63 -4.10 6.12
C GLY A 15 6.23 -2.64 6.00
N LEU A 16 6.78 -1.91 5.02
CA LEU A 16 6.43 -0.52 4.77
C LEU A 16 4.97 -0.36 4.32
N SER A 17 4.48 -1.25 3.45
CA SER A 17 3.08 -1.21 3.00
C SER A 17 2.12 -1.46 4.16
N LEU A 18 2.40 -2.43 5.04
CA LEU A 18 1.60 -2.70 6.23
C LEU A 18 1.67 -1.57 7.25
N LEU A 19 2.86 -0.97 7.45
CA LEU A 19 3.05 0.16 8.34
C LEU A 19 2.14 1.35 7.96
N LEU A 20 1.87 1.54 6.68
CA LEU A 20 0.94 2.57 6.19
C LEU A 20 -0.51 2.07 6.18
N PHE A 21 -0.76 0.83 5.78
CA PHE A 21 -2.10 0.27 5.62
C PHE A 21 -2.84 0.13 6.94
N VAL A 22 -2.20 -0.43 7.97
CA VAL A 22 -2.82 -0.69 9.28
C VAL A 22 -3.38 0.60 9.92
N PRO A 23 -2.60 1.68 10.10
CA PRO A 23 -3.13 2.91 10.67
C PRO A 23 -4.15 3.60 9.74
N ALA A 24 -4.03 3.46 8.42
CA ALA A 24 -5.03 4.00 7.50
C ALA A 24 -6.40 3.33 7.66
N VAL A 25 -6.43 1.99 7.75
CA VAL A 25 -7.67 1.23 8.00
C VAL A 25 -8.21 1.49 9.39
N PHE A 26 -7.35 1.49 10.41
CA PHE A 26 -7.76 1.79 11.78
C PHE A 26 -8.36 3.20 11.89
N GLY A 27 -7.70 4.20 11.30
CA GLY A 27 -8.20 5.58 11.26
C GLY A 27 -9.50 5.71 10.48
N ALA A 28 -9.64 4.97 9.37
CA ALA A 28 -10.89 4.94 8.62
C ALA A 28 -12.03 4.37 9.48
N TRP A 29 -11.79 3.27 10.19
CA TRP A 29 -12.80 2.60 11.02
C TRP A 29 -13.18 3.41 12.26
N ALA A 30 -12.20 3.88 13.03
CA ALA A 30 -12.42 4.56 14.30
C ALA A 30 -13.14 5.90 14.15
N TRP A 31 -12.88 6.66 13.08
CA TRP A 31 -13.49 7.97 12.84
C TRP A 31 -14.46 7.98 11.65
N TRP A 32 -14.93 6.81 11.19
CA TRP A 32 -15.77 6.73 9.99
C TRP A 32 -16.99 7.64 10.09
N SER A 33 -17.69 7.63 11.23
CA SER A 33 -18.95 8.33 11.43
C SER A 33 -18.82 9.87 11.48
N GLU A 34 -17.67 10.38 11.90
CA GLU A 34 -17.44 11.82 12.08
C GLU A 34 -17.03 12.52 10.78
N ASN A 35 -16.48 11.75 9.84
CA ASN A 35 -15.91 12.30 8.61
C ASN A 35 -16.98 12.62 7.55
N SER A 36 -16.74 13.67 6.75
CA SER A 36 -17.56 14.02 5.58
C SER A 36 -17.52 12.93 4.51
N ALA A 37 -18.53 12.89 3.62
CA ALA A 37 -18.60 11.89 2.56
C ALA A 37 -17.34 11.91 1.66
N THR A 38 -16.88 13.11 1.28
CA THR A 38 -15.65 13.29 0.48
C THR A 38 -14.41 12.74 1.18
N TYR A 39 -14.26 13.01 2.48
CA TYR A 39 -13.13 12.50 3.26
C TYR A 39 -13.13 10.96 3.34
N ARG A 40 -14.30 10.36 3.52
CA ARG A 40 -14.49 8.89 3.54
C ARG A 40 -14.11 8.27 2.20
N THR A 41 -14.56 8.85 1.08
CA THR A 41 -14.25 8.34 -0.25
C THR A 41 -12.74 8.37 -0.51
N ILE A 42 -12.05 9.47 -0.22
CA ILE A 42 -10.60 9.57 -0.39
C ILE A 42 -9.87 8.57 0.52
N THR A 43 -10.32 8.42 1.77
CA THR A 43 -9.75 7.44 2.70
C THR A 43 -9.94 6.00 2.21
N ALA A 44 -11.11 5.67 1.64
CA ALA A 44 -11.35 4.36 1.05
C ALA A 44 -10.40 4.09 -0.13
N PHE A 45 -10.18 5.08 -1.00
CA PHE A 45 -9.19 4.98 -2.08
C PHE A 45 -7.77 4.77 -1.56
N ILE A 46 -7.35 5.50 -0.53
CA ILE A 46 -6.05 5.30 0.13
C ILE A 46 -5.91 3.85 0.63
N CYS A 47 -6.93 3.32 1.32
CA CYS A 47 -6.92 1.95 1.81
C CYS A 47 -6.83 0.93 0.67
N LEU A 48 -7.56 1.12 -0.44
CA LEU A 48 -7.50 0.23 -1.60
C LEU A 48 -6.12 0.21 -2.27
N VAL A 49 -5.50 1.38 -2.44
CA VAL A 49 -4.15 1.50 -3.01
C VAL A 49 -3.13 0.78 -2.12
N LEU A 50 -3.18 1.02 -0.81
CA LEU A 50 -2.28 0.38 0.16
C LEU A 50 -2.49 -1.15 0.24
N ALA A 51 -3.75 -1.62 0.20
CA ALA A 51 -4.05 -3.05 0.10
C ALA A 51 -3.44 -3.67 -1.18
N GLY A 52 -3.52 -2.94 -2.30
CA GLY A 52 -2.85 -3.30 -3.55
C GLY A 52 -1.33 -3.41 -3.38
N CYS A 53 -0.69 -2.44 -2.73
CA CYS A 53 0.75 -2.48 -2.44
C CYS A 53 1.15 -3.71 -1.59
N VAL A 54 0.35 -4.06 -0.58
CA VAL A 54 0.57 -5.28 0.23
C VAL A 54 0.45 -6.54 -0.63
N GLY A 55 -0.60 -6.63 -1.46
CA GLY A 55 -0.81 -7.76 -2.37
C GLY A 55 0.31 -7.93 -3.39
N ILE A 56 0.80 -6.83 -3.96
CA ILE A 56 1.93 -6.84 -4.91
C ILE A 56 3.23 -7.24 -4.20
N SER A 57 3.46 -6.76 -2.98
CA SER A 57 4.61 -7.13 -2.16
C SER A 57 4.61 -8.62 -1.82
N LEU A 58 3.46 -9.17 -1.42
CA LEU A 58 3.28 -10.62 -1.22
C LEU A 58 3.53 -11.41 -2.52
N SER A 59 3.04 -10.91 -3.64
CA SER A 59 3.24 -11.55 -4.95
C SER A 59 4.72 -11.74 -5.28
N ILE A 60 5.61 -10.81 -4.88
CA ILE A 60 7.07 -10.92 -5.06
C ILE A 60 7.65 -12.13 -4.32
N GLY A 61 7.19 -12.39 -3.09
CA GLY A 61 7.63 -13.53 -2.30
C GLY A 61 7.07 -14.87 -2.79
N ILE A 62 5.82 -14.88 -3.25
CA ILE A 62 5.08 -16.10 -3.61
C ILE A 62 5.38 -16.54 -5.05
N LYS A 63 5.32 -15.63 -6.03
CA LYS A 63 5.47 -16.01 -7.45
C LYS A 63 6.94 -16.21 -7.82
N LYS A 64 7.18 -17.24 -8.64
CA LYS A 64 8.51 -17.52 -9.19
C LYS A 64 8.88 -16.47 -10.23
N THR A 65 9.89 -15.66 -9.93
CA THR A 65 10.50 -14.69 -10.87
C THR A 65 11.95 -15.07 -11.14
N GLU A 66 12.36 -15.13 -12.41
CA GLU A 66 13.75 -15.38 -12.79
C GLU A 66 14.62 -14.17 -12.47
N ASP A 67 14.15 -12.97 -12.87
CA ASP A 67 14.79 -11.67 -12.65
C ASP A 67 14.24 -10.89 -11.45
N VAL A 68 14.92 -9.78 -11.13
CA VAL A 68 14.47 -8.81 -10.13
C VAL A 68 13.12 -8.22 -10.57
N PRO A 69 12.07 -8.26 -9.73
CA PRO A 69 10.72 -7.86 -10.12
C PRO A 69 10.54 -6.33 -10.11
N TRP A 70 11.34 -5.61 -10.89
CA TRP A 70 11.38 -4.15 -10.98
C TRP A 70 10.00 -3.53 -11.18
N LEU A 71 9.17 -4.12 -12.04
CA LEU A 71 7.83 -3.62 -12.31
C LEU A 71 6.93 -3.66 -11.06
N ARG A 72 7.05 -4.69 -10.21
CA ARG A 72 6.27 -4.80 -8.98
C ARG A 72 6.76 -3.82 -7.92
N ILE A 73 8.07 -3.64 -7.81
CA ILE A 73 8.69 -2.67 -6.91
C ILE A 73 8.27 -1.25 -7.30
N GLY A 74 8.33 -0.93 -8.60
CA GLY A 74 7.88 0.34 -9.15
C GLY A 74 6.39 0.59 -8.88
N LEU A 75 5.54 -0.42 -9.02
CA LEU A 75 4.11 -0.31 -8.73
C LEU A 75 3.84 0.01 -7.25
N VAL A 76 4.57 -0.60 -6.32
CA VAL A 76 4.48 -0.28 -4.89
C VAL A 76 4.92 1.16 -4.65
N ALA A 77 6.04 1.61 -5.24
CA ALA A 77 6.51 2.98 -5.11
C ALA A 77 5.49 4.01 -5.63
N VAL A 78 4.90 3.76 -6.81
CA VAL A 78 3.84 4.59 -7.38
C VAL A 78 2.59 4.60 -6.49
N GLY A 79 2.20 3.45 -5.94
CA GLY A 79 1.07 3.37 -5.01
C GLY A 79 1.30 4.16 -3.72
N ILE A 80 2.52 4.16 -3.19
CA ILE A 80 2.88 4.98 -2.04
C ILE A 80 2.82 6.48 -2.39
N LEU A 81 3.38 6.89 -3.53
CA LEU A 81 3.29 8.29 -3.99
C LEU A 81 1.85 8.74 -4.20
N ALA A 82 1.02 7.90 -4.83
CA ALA A 82 -0.41 8.16 -5.00
C ALA A 82 -1.11 8.31 -3.64
N THR A 83 -0.77 7.47 -2.67
CA THR A 83 -1.29 7.57 -1.30
C THR A 83 -0.90 8.90 -0.64
N CYS A 84 0.35 9.34 -0.80
CA CYS A 84 0.78 10.65 -0.31
C CYS A 84 0.01 11.79 -0.98
N GLY A 85 -0.18 11.75 -2.30
CA GLY A 85 -0.96 12.75 -3.03
C GLY A 85 -2.42 12.80 -2.56
N LEU A 86 -3.08 11.64 -2.44
CA LEU A 86 -4.43 11.54 -1.91
C LEU A 86 -4.52 12.04 -0.46
N ALA A 87 -3.50 11.80 0.36
CA ALA A 87 -3.47 12.29 1.73
C ALA A 87 -3.38 13.83 1.79
N VAL A 88 -2.70 14.48 0.84
CA VAL A 88 -2.69 15.94 0.71
C VAL A 88 -4.08 16.45 0.33
N VAL A 89 -4.72 15.86 -0.67
CA VAL A 89 -6.08 16.21 -1.09
C VAL A 89 -7.09 16.01 0.05
N ARG A 90 -6.94 14.92 0.81
CA ARG A 90 -7.79 14.63 1.97
C ARG A 90 -7.68 15.69 3.07
N ARG A 91 -6.52 16.35 3.23
CA ARG A 91 -6.37 17.43 4.23
C ARG A 91 -7.02 18.74 3.80
N SER A 92 -7.31 18.91 2.51
CA SER A 92 -7.95 20.11 1.98
C SER A 92 -9.48 20.05 1.96
N VAL A 93 -10.10 18.96 2.44
CA VAL A 93 -11.55 18.74 2.44
C VAL A 93 -12.12 18.55 3.83
#